data_AF-A0A117LKF1-F1
#
_entry.id   AF-A0A117LKF1-F1
#
_cell.length_a   1.000
_cell.length_b   1.000
_cell.length_c   1.000
_cell.angle_alpha   90.00
_cell.angle_beta   90.00
_cell.angle_gamma   90.00
#
_symmetry.space_group_name_H-M   'P 1'
#
loop_
_entity.id
_entity.type
_entity.pdbx_description
1 polymer ?
#
loop_
_entity_poly.entity_id
_entity_poly.type
_entity_poly.pdbx_seq_one_letter_code
_entity_poly.pdbx_strand_id
1 'polypeptide(L)'
;MVSLLADGLVSKGHEVTVCTVSNSTTKANIYKVFDQEMKGYLDKPPSNFLNAALSHTLASYLEVAGKDFDLIHDHTWKEGLCCAAFLKEVPVVHTLYGPFDEENKAF
;
A
#
# COMPACT_ATOMS: atom_id res chain seq x y z
N MET A 1 -3.48 -12.78 1.82
CA MET A 1 -3.61 -11.50 2.57
C MET A 1 -2.22 -10.99 2.87
N VAL A 2 -1.98 -9.68 2.72
CA VAL A 2 -0.66 -9.04 2.98
C VAL A 2 -0.14 -9.32 4.39
N SER A 3 -1.04 -9.52 5.36
CA SER A 3 -0.69 -9.86 6.76
C SER A 3 0.19 -11.10 6.90
N LEU A 4 0.00 -12.15 6.09
CA LEU A 4 0.83 -13.37 6.19
C LEU A 4 2.27 -13.11 5.78
N LEU A 5 2.47 -12.31 4.73
CA LEU A 5 3.80 -11.90 4.28
C LEU A 5 4.47 -11.03 5.34
N ALA A 6 3.76 -10.01 5.84
CA ALA A 6 4.23 -9.12 6.87
C ALA A 6 4.63 -9.88 8.15
N ASP A 7 3.78 -10.79 8.63
CA ASP A 7 4.05 -11.59 9.81
C ASP A 7 5.25 -12.53 9.63
N GLY A 8 5.43 -13.06 8.42
CA GLY A 8 6.59 -13.85 8.05
C GLY A 8 7.89 -13.06 8.13
N LEU A 9 7.90 -11.84 7.57
CA LEU A 9 9.04 -10.93 7.62
C LEU A 9 9.37 -10.50 9.06
N VAL A 10 8.36 -10.15 9.86
CA VAL A 10 8.52 -9.86 11.30
C VAL A 10 9.13 -11.06 12.03
N SER A 11 8.63 -12.27 11.75
CA SER A 11 9.15 -13.50 12.37
C SER A 11 10.59 -13.84 11.95
N LYS A 12 11.10 -13.21 10.88
CA LYS A 12 12.50 -13.29 10.43
C LYS A 12 13.38 -12.16 10.99
N GLY A 13 12.82 -11.25 11.79
CA GLY A 13 13.56 -10.17 12.46
C GLY A 13 13.53 -8.83 11.73
N HIS A 14 12.70 -8.67 10.69
CA HIS A 14 12.53 -7.39 10.02
C HIS A 14 11.53 -6.48 10.75
N GLU A 15 11.80 -5.18 10.78
CA GLU A 15 10.80 -4.19 11.18
C GLU A 15 9.86 -3.94 10.00
N VAL A 16 8.57 -4.18 10.20
CA VAL A 16 7.57 -4.10 9.13
C VAL A 16 6.46 -3.17 9.57
N THR A 17 6.09 -2.24 8.68
CA THR A 17 4.88 -1.43 8.81
C THR A 17 3.94 -1.77 7.67
N VAL A 18 2.69 -2.08 8.00
CA VAL A 18 1.60 -2.30 7.04
C VAL A 18 0.72 -1.05 7.03
N CYS A 19 0.79 -0.31 5.93
CA CYS A 19 -0.17 0.73 5.63
C CYS A 19 -1.46 0.08 5.11
N THR A 20 -2.61 0.31 5.74
CA THR A 20 -3.85 -0.36 5.32
C THR A 20 -5.11 0.46 5.54
N VAL A 21 -6.13 0.19 4.72
CA VAL A 21 -7.51 0.65 4.90
C VAL A 21 -8.39 -0.33 5.68
N SER A 22 -7.83 -1.46 6.10
CA SER A 22 -8.55 -2.54 6.78
C SER A 22 -8.20 -2.65 8.26
N ASN A 23 -9.05 -3.31 9.03
CA ASN A 23 -8.77 -3.72 10.40
C ASN A 23 -8.00 -5.05 10.46
N SER A 24 -6.94 -5.16 9.65
CA SER A 24 -6.09 -6.34 9.61
C SER A 24 -5.45 -6.63 10.98
N THR A 25 -5.41 -7.91 11.36
CA THR A 25 -4.58 -8.40 12.47
C THR A 25 -3.25 -8.89 11.90
N THR A 26 -2.14 -8.36 12.43
CA THR A 26 -0.77 -8.68 12.02
C THR A 26 0.18 -8.41 13.19
N LYS A 27 1.35 -9.04 13.16
CA LYS A 27 2.48 -8.76 14.06
C LYS A 27 3.25 -7.50 13.68
N ALA A 28 3.06 -6.98 12.46
CA ALA A 28 3.69 -5.77 11.98
C ALA A 28 3.08 -4.52 12.65
N ASN A 29 3.82 -3.41 12.61
CA ASN A 29 3.27 -2.11 12.92
C ASN A 29 2.18 -1.78 11.90
N ILE A 30 1.16 -1.02 12.32
CA ILE A 30 0.06 -0.64 11.45
C ILE A 30 0.03 0.88 11.32
N TYR A 31 -0.01 1.35 10.08
CA TYR A 31 -0.36 2.73 9.75
C TYR A 31 -1.74 2.78 9.11
N LYS A 32 -2.61 3.65 9.62
CA LYS A 32 -3.96 3.88 9.08
C LYS A 32 -4.18 5.37 8.90
N VAL A 33 -4.71 5.71 7.72
CA VAL A 33 -5.19 7.05 7.38
C VAL A 33 -6.60 7.30 7.90
N PHE A 34 -7.39 6.24 7.97
CA PHE A 34 -8.81 6.31 8.33
C PHE A 34 -9.03 5.67 9.70
N ASP A 35 -9.83 6.34 10.54
CA ASP A 35 -10.25 5.80 11.84
C ASP A 35 -11.14 4.57 11.70
N GLN A 36 -11.89 4.49 10.61
CA GLN A 36 -12.80 3.39 10.29
C GLN A 36 -12.27 2.55 9.13
N GLU A 37 -12.67 1.27 9.09
CA GLU A 37 -12.33 0.39 7.98
C GLU A 37 -13.00 0.89 6.69
N MET A 38 -12.18 1.14 5.66
CA MET A 38 -12.61 1.60 4.35
C MET A 38 -12.62 0.48 3.30
N LYS A 39 -12.41 -0.78 3.69
CA LYS A 39 -12.38 -1.92 2.77
C LYS A 39 -13.62 -1.98 1.87
N GLY A 40 -14.81 -1.78 2.44
CA GLY A 40 -16.07 -1.78 1.67
C GLY A 40 -16.26 -0.59 0.74
N TYR A 41 -15.41 0.45 0.81
CA TYR A 41 -15.38 1.54 -0.16
C TYR A 41 -14.62 1.17 -1.42
N LEU A 42 -13.73 0.16 -1.34
CA LEU A 42 -12.99 -0.30 -2.52
C LEU A 42 -13.89 -0.97 -3.56
N ASP A 43 -15.04 -1.50 -3.12
CA ASP A 43 -16.05 -2.12 -3.99
C ASP A 43 -17.14 -1.13 -4.48
N LYS A 44 -16.99 0.18 -4.17
CA LYS A 44 -17.98 1.21 -4.53
C LYS A 44 -17.69 1.80 -5.92
N PRO A 45 -18.64 2.57 -6.50
CA PRO A 45 -18.40 3.27 -7.76
C PRO A 45 -17.12 4.13 -7.74
N PRO A 46 -16.54 4.41 -8.92
CA PRO A 46 -15.21 5.03 -9.02
C PRO A 46 -15.01 6.30 -8.19
N SER A 47 -16.04 7.15 -8.05
CA SER A 47 -15.95 8.36 -7.23
C SER A 47 -15.61 8.10 -5.77
N ASN A 48 -16.12 7.00 -5.20
CA ASN A 48 -15.94 6.66 -3.79
C ASN A 48 -14.68 5.83 -3.59
N PHE A 49 -14.45 4.86 -4.50
CA PHE A 49 -13.22 4.07 -4.55
C PHE A 49 -12.00 4.98 -4.63
N LEU A 50 -11.99 5.92 -5.58
CA LEU A 50 -10.83 6.73 -5.89
C LEU A 50 -10.45 7.66 -4.73
N ASN A 51 -11.45 8.23 -4.02
CA ASN A 51 -11.19 9.04 -2.83
C ASN A 51 -10.46 8.23 -1.74
N ALA A 52 -10.91 7.00 -1.47
CA ALA A 52 -10.30 6.14 -0.47
C ALA A 52 -8.89 5.68 -0.91
N ALA A 53 -8.75 5.25 -2.17
CA ALA A 53 -7.50 4.76 -2.74
C ALA A 53 -6.41 5.85 -2.80
N LEU A 54 -6.74 7.04 -3.32
CA LEU A 54 -5.79 8.16 -3.41
C LEU A 54 -5.38 8.65 -2.03
N SER A 55 -6.33 8.83 -1.11
CA SER A 55 -6.02 9.32 0.24
C SER A 55 -5.16 8.32 1.01
N HIS A 56 -5.48 7.02 0.92
CA HIS A 56 -4.68 5.96 1.51
C HIS A 56 -3.25 5.97 0.96
N THR A 57 -3.11 5.95 -0.37
CA THR A 57 -1.81 5.81 -1.03
C THR A 57 -0.94 7.02 -0.78
N LEU A 58 -1.45 8.23 -1.00
CA LEU A 58 -0.67 9.46 -0.82
C LEU A 58 -0.17 9.59 0.62
N ALA A 59 -1.04 9.41 1.60
CA ALA A 59 -0.63 9.53 3.00
C ALA A 59 0.31 8.39 3.43
N SER A 60 0.17 7.18 2.88
CA SER A 60 1.14 6.09 3.11
C SER A 60 2.52 6.43 2.55
N TYR A 61 2.59 7.01 1.35
CA TYR A 61 3.85 7.46 0.75
C TYR A 61 4.48 8.64 1.50
N LEU A 62 3.67 9.56 2.04
CA LEU A 62 4.18 10.64 2.90
C LEU A 62 4.70 10.11 4.25
N GLU A 63 4.02 9.11 4.83
CA GLU A 63 4.45 8.46 6.08
C GLU A 63 5.82 7.78 5.93
N VAL A 64 6.06 7.11 4.80
CA VAL A 64 7.34 6.44 4.53
C VAL A 64 8.43 7.41 4.09
N ALA A 65 8.11 8.46 3.32
CA ALA A 65 9.10 9.45 2.85
C ALA A 65 9.79 10.21 3.99
N GLY A 66 9.15 10.32 5.15
CA GLY A 66 9.70 10.96 6.34
C GLY A 66 10.50 10.05 7.27
N LYS A 67 10.74 8.78 6.88
CA LYS A 67 11.31 7.74 7.75
C LYS A 67 12.37 6.92 7.05
N ASP A 68 13.19 6.23 7.84
CA ASP A 68 14.29 5.38 7.36
C ASP A 68 13.78 3.98 6.98
N PHE A 69 13.00 3.88 5.90
CA PHE A 69 12.62 2.59 5.32
C PHE A 69 13.63 2.14 4.27
N ASP A 70 14.04 0.87 4.31
CA ASP A 70 14.95 0.30 3.31
C ASP A 70 14.24 -0.13 2.01
N LEU A 71 12.93 -0.39 2.08
CA LEU A 71 12.14 -0.94 0.97
C LEU A 71 10.65 -0.65 1.16
N ILE A 72 9.96 -0.32 0.07
CA ILE A 72 8.49 -0.29 0.01
C ILE A 72 8.01 -1.42 -0.89
N HIS A 73 7.12 -2.28 -0.37
CA HIS A 73 6.38 -3.25 -1.17
C HIS A 73 4.96 -2.73 -1.41
N ASP A 74 4.74 -2.17 -2.58
CA ASP A 74 3.48 -1.53 -2.96
C ASP A 74 2.51 -2.53 -3.60
N HIS A 75 1.29 -2.52 -3.08
CA HIS A 75 0.16 -3.37 -3.48
C HIS A 75 -1.08 -2.55 -3.86
N THR A 76 -0.93 -1.24 -4.01
CA THR A 76 -1.98 -0.33 -4.52
C THR A 76 -2.06 -0.43 -6.06
N TRP A 77 -2.91 0.37 -6.69
CA TRP A 77 -3.02 0.38 -8.15
C TRP A 77 -2.16 1.49 -8.77
N LYS A 78 -2.64 2.13 -9.84
CA LYS A 78 -1.90 3.15 -10.61
C LYS A 78 -1.51 4.36 -9.75
N GLU A 79 -2.28 4.66 -8.71
CA GLU A 79 -1.96 5.71 -7.75
C GLU A 79 -0.64 5.48 -7.00
N GLY A 80 -0.29 4.22 -6.72
CA GLY A 80 0.98 3.86 -6.07
C GLY A 80 2.18 4.16 -6.93
N LEU A 81 2.13 3.72 -8.19
CA LEU A 81 3.17 4.03 -9.19
C LEU A 81 3.36 5.54 -9.38
N CYS A 82 2.26 6.29 -9.42
CA CYS A 82 2.31 7.75 -9.48
C CYS A 82 3.03 8.35 -8.27
N CYS A 83 2.78 7.86 -7.05
CA CYS A 83 3.48 8.34 -5.85
C CYS A 83 4.96 7.91 -5.83
N ALA A 84 5.24 6.66 -6.21
CA ALA A 84 6.59 6.08 -6.28
C ALA A 84 7.51 6.89 -7.19
N ALA A 85 7.00 7.44 -8.29
CA ALA A 85 7.78 8.27 -9.21
C ALA A 85 8.39 9.52 -8.56
N PHE A 86 7.87 9.96 -7.42
CA PHE A 86 8.37 11.14 -6.69
C PHE A 86 9.23 10.79 -5.47
N LEU A 87 9.32 9.51 -5.08
CA LEU A 87 10.15 9.06 -3.96
C LEU A 87 11.50 8.56 -4.49
N LYS A 88 12.60 9.22 -4.13
CA LYS A 88 13.92 8.95 -4.72
C LYS A 88 14.81 8.09 -3.83
N GLU A 89 14.54 8.11 -2.53
CA GLU A 89 15.43 7.62 -1.49
C GLU A 89 15.19 6.15 -1.16
N VAL A 90 13.93 5.68 -1.31
CA VAL A 90 13.51 4.33 -0.92
C VAL A 90 13.12 3.52 -2.16
N PRO A 91 13.75 2.36 -2.42
CA PRO A 91 13.36 1.52 -3.54
C PRO A 91 11.93 0.99 -3.36
N VAL A 92 11.17 0.97 -4.46
CA VAL A 92 9.77 0.51 -4.48
C VAL A 92 9.65 -0.75 -5.34
N VAL A 93 9.12 -1.82 -4.76
CA VAL A 93 8.69 -3.04 -5.47
C VAL A 93 7.18 -3.00 -5.57
N HIS A 94 6.66 -2.73 -6.77
CA HIS A 94 5.24 -2.68 -7.03
C HIS A 94 4.74 -4.03 -7.56
N THR A 95 3.62 -4.51 -7.02
CA THR A 95 2.96 -5.76 -7.49
C THR A 95 1.70 -5.42 -8.25
N LEU A 96 1.71 -5.65 -9.55
CA LEU A 96 0.51 -5.56 -10.38
C LEU A 96 -0.39 -6.77 -10.13
N TYR A 97 -1.63 -6.50 -9.73
CA TYR A 97 -2.66 -7.51 -9.62
C TYR A 97 -3.54 -7.52 -10.86
N GLY A 98 -3.94 -8.72 -11.29
CA GLY A 98 -4.77 -8.91 -12.48
C GLY A 98 -3.97 -9.40 -13.69
N PRO A 99 -4.66 -9.61 -14.82
CA PRO A 99 -4.03 -10.05 -16.05
C PRO A 99 -3.09 -8.97 -16.60
N PHE A 100 -1.97 -9.41 -17.15
CA PHE A 100 -1.05 -8.56 -17.89
C PHE A 100 -1.55 -8.42 -19.34
N ASP A 101 -2.54 -7.56 -19.52
CA ASP A 101 -3.21 -7.28 -20.81
C ASP A 101 -2.84 -5.90 -21.36
N GLU A 102 -3.44 -5.50 -22.48
CA GLU A 102 -3.15 -4.20 -23.12
C GLU A 102 -3.41 -2.99 -22.20
N GLU A 103 -4.31 -3.12 -21.22
CA GLU A 103 -4.63 -2.04 -20.29
C GLU A 103 -3.58 -1.89 -19.19
N ASN A 104 -2.98 -3.00 -18.74
CA ASN A 104 -2.05 -3.02 -17.61
C ASN A 104 -0.59 -3.23 -17.99
N LYS A 105 -0.26 -3.70 -19.19
CA LYS A 105 1.13 -4.05 -19.57
C LYS A 105 2.12 -2.89 -19.65
N ALA A 106 1.61 -1.66 -19.73
CA ALA A 106 2.40 -0.44 -19.82
C ALA A 106 2.76 0.14 -18.44
N PHE A 107 2.26 -0.47 -17.38
CA PHE A 107 2.49 -0.14 -15.98
C PHE A 107 3.17 -1.32 -15.29
#